data_AF-A0A9X1HFN9-F1
#
_entry.id   AF-A0A9X1HFN9-F1
#
_cell.length_a   1.000
_cell.length_b   1.000
_cell.length_c   1.000
_cell.angle_alpha   90.00
_cell.angle_beta   90.00
_cell.angle_gamma   90.00
#
_symmetry.space_group_name_H-M   'P 1'
#
loop_
_entity.id
_entity.type
_entity.pdbx_description
1 polymer ?
#
loop_
_entity_poly.entity_id
_entity_poly.type
_entity_poly.pdbx_seq_one_letter_code
_entity_poly.pdbx_strand_id
1 'polypeptide(L)'
;YTELKTSEDGLTDEEAEKRLEEYGLNQIEEVKKKPLIYNFLANLYQLLALLLWAASILAFISGTPQLGFAIISVIIINAVFSFWQEYEAEKAVEALKKIL
;
A
#
# COMPACT_ATOMS: atom_id res chain seq x y z
N TYR A 1 -16.71 -26.65 20.47
CA TYR A 1 -17.76 -26.01 21.29
C TYR A 1 -17.19 -25.25 22.48
N THR A 2 -16.35 -25.86 23.34
CA THR A 2 -15.86 -25.22 24.59
C THR A 2 -14.90 -24.03 24.40
N GLU A 3 -13.99 -24.07 23.43
CA GLU A 3 -13.02 -22.98 23.20
C GLU A 3 -13.67 -21.67 22.73
N LEU A 4 -14.76 -21.77 21.95
CA LEU A 4 -15.49 -20.62 21.39
C LEU A 4 -16.78 -20.30 22.16
N LYS A 5 -17.05 -20.99 23.27
CA LYS A 5 -18.29 -20.88 24.07
C LYS A 5 -19.55 -20.93 23.20
N THR A 6 -19.68 -21.99 22.40
CA THR A 6 -20.81 -22.23 21.48
C THR A 6 -21.35 -23.65 21.69
N SER A 7 -22.61 -23.90 21.35
CA SER A 7 -23.25 -25.23 21.42
C SER A 7 -23.30 -25.91 20.04
N GLU A 8 -23.77 -27.16 19.98
CA GLU A 8 -24.02 -27.87 18.71
C GLU A 8 -25.05 -27.12 17.83
N ASP A 9 -25.99 -26.42 18.46
CA ASP A 9 -27.01 -25.60 17.80
C ASP A 9 -26.49 -24.19 17.41
N GLY A 10 -25.26 -23.83 17.75
CA GLY A 10 -24.63 -22.56 17.40
C GLY A 10 -24.64 -21.51 18.52
N LEU A 11 -24.95 -20.27 18.18
CA LEU A 11 -25.04 -19.13 19.12
C LEU A 11 -26.49 -18.69 19.25
N THR A 12 -26.88 -18.27 20.45
CA THR A 12 -28.16 -17.58 20.66
C THR A 12 -28.07 -16.15 20.10
N ASP A 13 -29.20 -15.59 19.67
CA ASP A 13 -29.26 -14.23 19.12
C ASP A 13 -28.67 -13.18 20.10
N GLU A 14 -28.96 -13.35 21.38
CA GLU A 14 -28.50 -12.47 22.46
C GLU A 14 -26.96 -12.52 22.63
N GLU A 15 -26.36 -13.70 22.49
CA GLU A 15 -24.91 -13.87 22.59
C GLU A 15 -24.20 -13.49 21.27
N ALA A 16 -24.91 -13.54 20.14
CA ALA A 16 -24.42 -13.03 18.86
C ALA A 16 -24.38 -11.49 18.86
N GLU A 17 -25.43 -10.83 19.34
CA GLU A 17 -25.52 -9.37 19.44
C GLU A 17 -24.46 -8.81 20.40
N LYS A 18 -24.29 -9.44 21.57
CA LYS A 18 -23.24 -9.08 22.53
C LYS A 18 -21.84 -9.18 21.94
N ARG A 19 -21.56 -10.24 21.16
CA ARG A 19 -20.26 -10.37 20.47
C ARG A 19 -20.09 -9.34 19.35
N LEU A 20 -21.17 -8.97 18.66
CA LEU A 20 -21.12 -7.93 17.63
C LEU A 20 -20.77 -6.56 18.24
N GLU A 21 -21.26 -6.25 19.43
CA GLU A 21 -20.89 -5.04 20.16
C GLU A 21 -19.43 -5.06 20.65
N GLU A 22 -18.93 -6.22 21.10
CA GLU A 22 -17.57 -6.36 21.63
C GLU A 22 -16.50 -6.38 20.52
N TYR A 23 -16.75 -7.08 19.42
CA TYR A 23 -15.78 -7.30 18.35
C TYR A 23 -16.01 -6.41 17.13
N GLY A 24 -17.19 -5.80 17.00
CA GLY A 24 -17.58 -5.02 15.84
C GLY A 24 -17.97 -5.87 14.63
N LEU A 25 -18.34 -5.20 13.55
CA LEU A 25 -18.65 -5.85 12.27
C LEU A 25 -17.39 -6.52 11.72
N ASN A 26 -17.52 -7.75 11.22
CA ASN A 26 -16.47 -8.43 10.47
C ASN A 26 -16.32 -7.83 9.05
N GLN A 27 -15.93 -6.56 8.98
CA GLN A 27 -15.76 -5.80 7.75
C GLN A 27 -14.38 -5.12 7.75
N ILE A 28 -13.74 -5.10 6.58
CA ILE A 28 -12.46 -4.41 6.39
C ILE A 28 -12.75 -2.92 6.21
N GLU A 29 -12.42 -2.10 7.21
CA GLU A 29 -12.55 -0.63 7.16
C GLU A 29 -11.88 -0.04 5.91
N GLU A 30 -12.57 0.87 5.24
CA GLU A 30 -11.98 1.65 4.14
C GLU A 30 -11.02 2.69 4.69
N VAL A 31 -9.74 2.35 4.74
CA VAL A 31 -8.70 3.38 4.90
C VAL A 31 -8.80 4.31 3.70
N LYS A 32 -9.10 5.59 3.95
CA LYS A 32 -9.26 6.62 2.91
C LYS A 32 -8.14 6.50 1.88
N LYS A 33 -8.53 6.25 0.63
CA LYS A 33 -7.63 6.12 -0.53
C LYS A 33 -6.70 7.33 -0.55
N LYS A 34 -5.40 7.12 -0.32
CA LYS A 34 -4.43 8.15 -0.70
C LYS A 34 -4.46 8.22 -2.22
N PRO A 35 -4.58 9.40 -2.83
CA PRO A 35 -4.55 9.49 -4.28
C PRO A 35 -3.20 8.94 -4.77
N LEU A 36 -3.21 8.05 -5.77
CA LEU A 36 -2.02 7.39 -6.32
C LEU A 36 -0.88 8.38 -6.66
N ILE A 37 -1.25 9.59 -7.07
CA ILE A 37 -0.34 10.71 -7.35
C ILE A 37 0.48 11.10 -6.10
N TYR A 38 -0.09 11.01 -4.91
CA TYR A 38 0.60 11.30 -3.66
C TYR A 38 1.68 10.27 -3.35
N ASN A 39 1.40 8.98 -3.55
CA ASN A 39 2.39 7.92 -3.37
C ASN A 39 3.50 7.99 -4.44
N PHE A 40 3.14 8.32 -5.68
CA PHE A 40 4.11 8.57 -6.75
C PHE A 40 5.06 9.72 -6.39
N LEU A 41 4.50 10.86 -5.96
CA LEU A 41 5.29 12.00 -5.49
C LEU A 41 6.15 11.63 -4.28
N ALA A 42 5.61 10.89 -3.31
CA ALA A 42 6.36 10.47 -2.12
C ALA A 42 7.60 9.63 -2.45
N ASN A 43 7.54 8.77 -3.48
CA ASN A 43 8.72 8.01 -3.92
C ASN A 43 9.80 8.90 -4.53
N LEU A 44 9.42 9.99 -5.22
CA LEU A 44 10.37 10.96 -5.77
C LEU A 44 11.10 11.76 -4.68
N TYR A 45 10.48 11.90 -3.50
CA TYR A 45 11.05 12.60 -2.34
C TYR A 45 11.61 11.67 -1.26
N GLN A 46 11.58 10.34 -1.45
CA GLN A 46 12.25 9.42 -0.54
C GLN A 46 13.76 9.66 -0.56
N LEU A 47 14.42 9.38 0.57
CA LEU A 47 15.85 9.61 0.76
C LEU A 47 16.69 9.09 -0.42
N LEU A 48 16.39 7.88 -0.90
CA LEU A 48 17.12 7.29 -2.02
C LEU A 48 16.90 8.06 -3.34
N ALA A 49 15.68 8.48 -3.66
CA ALA A 49 15.40 9.26 -4.85
C ALA A 49 16.07 10.64 -4.81
N LEU A 50 16.10 11.28 -3.63
CA LEU A 50 16.84 12.54 -3.43
C LEU A 50 18.34 12.37 -3.67
N LEU A 51 18.93 11.26 -3.21
CA LEU A 51 20.34 10.93 -3.48
C LEU A 51 20.59 10.74 -4.99
N LEU A 52 19.67 10.09 -5.70
CA LEU A 52 19.76 9.93 -7.16
C LEU A 52 19.61 11.26 -7.90
N TRP A 53 18.73 12.15 -7.44
CA TRP A 53 18.62 13.51 -7.99
C TRP A 53 19.93 14.28 -7.81
N ALA A 54 20.54 14.24 -6.63
CA ALA A 54 21.82 14.85 -6.37
C ALA A 54 22.92 14.26 -7.28
N ALA A 55 22.97 12.93 -7.41
CA ALA A 55 23.92 12.24 -8.29
C ALA A 55 23.73 12.62 -9.77
N SER A 56 22.49 12.75 -10.23
CA SER A 56 22.17 13.17 -11.59
C SER A 56 22.68 14.60 -11.85
N ILE A 57 22.42 15.53 -10.93
CA ILE A 57 22.92 16.92 -11.01
C ILE A 57 24.46 16.94 -11.05
N LEU A 58 25.12 16.17 -10.17
CA LEU A 58 26.57 16.05 -10.15
C LEU A 58 27.13 15.49 -11.47
N ALA A 59 26.44 14.52 -12.09
CA ALA A 59 26.84 13.95 -13.37
C ALA A 59 26.79 14.98 -14.52
N PHE A 60 25.79 15.86 -14.53
CA PHE A 60 25.73 16.97 -15.48
C PHE A 60 26.85 17.98 -15.26
N ILE A 61 27.14 18.33 -14.00
CA ILE A 61 28.24 19.25 -13.64
C ILE A 61 29.60 18.65 -14.00
N SER A 62 29.76 17.33 -13.84
CA SER A 62 30.99 16.59 -14.17
C SER A 62 31.22 16.42 -15.68
N GLY A 63 30.34 16.95 -16.54
CA GLY A 63 30.45 16.83 -17.99
C GLY A 63 30.09 15.44 -18.54
N THR A 64 29.36 14.65 -17.77
CA THR A 64 28.92 13.29 -18.12
C THR A 64 27.39 13.21 -18.23
N PRO A 65 26.76 13.92 -19.19
CA PRO A 65 25.31 13.98 -19.30
C PRO A 65 24.66 12.62 -19.56
N GLN A 66 25.36 11.69 -20.22
CA GLN A 66 24.89 10.31 -20.44
C GLN A 66 24.59 9.61 -19.11
N LEU A 67 25.44 9.81 -18.11
CA LEU A 67 25.25 9.25 -16.77
C LEU A 67 24.07 9.92 -16.05
N GLY A 68 23.94 11.25 -16.20
CA GLY A 68 22.81 12.01 -15.66
C GLY A 68 21.46 11.53 -16.20
N PHE A 69 21.37 11.30 -17.52
CA PHE A 69 20.17 10.74 -18.16
C PHE A 69 19.89 9.30 -17.75
N ALA A 70 20.92 8.47 -17.57
CA ALA A 70 20.75 7.11 -17.06
C ALA A 70 20.14 7.11 -15.66
N ILE A 71 20.62 7.98 -14.77
CA ILE A 71 20.08 8.11 -13.40
C ILE A 71 18.63 8.61 -13.43
N ILE A 72 18.30 9.61 -14.26
CA ILE A 72 16.91 10.10 -14.41
C ILE A 72 16.00 8.96 -14.89
N SER A 73 16.47 8.13 -15.82
CA SER A 73 15.70 6.98 -16.32
C SER A 73 15.39 5.99 -15.19
N VAL A 74 16.36 5.72 -14.30
CA VAL A 74 16.16 4.86 -13.12
C VAL A 74 15.11 5.45 -12.17
N ILE A 75 15.14 6.76 -11.92
CA ILE A 75 14.13 7.44 -11.08
C ILE A 75 12.73 7.26 -11.67
N ILE A 76 12.57 7.44 -12.99
CA ILE A 76 11.28 7.27 -13.67
C ILE A 76 10.81 5.82 -13.58
N ILE A 77 11.68 4.85 -13.88
CA ILE A 77 11.36 3.42 -13.80
C ILE A 77 10.91 3.05 -12.39
N ASN A 78 11.63 3.52 -11.36
CA ASN A 78 11.28 3.26 -9.97
C ASN A 78 9.90 3.83 -9.61
N ALA A 79 9.61 5.06 -10.03
CA ALA A 79 8.32 5.69 -9.78
C ALA A 79 7.16 4.94 -10.46
N VAL A 80 7.35 4.46 -11.70
CA VAL A 80 6.36 3.61 -12.39
C VAL A 80 6.19 2.26 -11.70
N PHE A 81 7.28 1.62 -11.28
CA PHE A 81 7.24 0.35 -10.56
C PHE A 81 6.46 0.49 -9.24
N SER A 82 6.70 1.56 -8.49
CA SER A 82 5.99 1.82 -7.24
C SER A 82 4.49 2.05 -7.47
N PHE A 83 4.12 2.78 -8.54
CA PHE A 83 2.71 2.92 -8.92
C PHE A 83 2.06 1.57 -9.22
N TRP A 84 2.74 0.69 -9.97
CA TRP A 84 2.22 -0.65 -10.26
C TRP A 84 2.07 -1.48 -8.98
N GLN A 85 3.08 -1.47 -8.10
CA GLN A 85 3.03 -2.19 -6.82
C GLN A 85 1.82 -1.78 -5.97
N GLU A 86 1.55 -0.48 -5.89
CA GLU A 86 0.38 0.04 -5.16
C GLU A 86 -0.93 -0.43 -5.81
N TYR A 87 -1.02 -0.37 -7.15
CA TYR A 87 -2.20 -0.81 -7.88
C TYR A 87 -2.51 -2.31 -7.65
N GLU A 88 -1.49 -3.16 -7.70
CA GLU A 88 -1.66 -4.59 -7.43
C GLU A 88 -1.98 -4.86 -5.96
N ALA A 89 -1.43 -4.09 -5.01
CA ALA A 89 -1.79 -4.17 -3.60
C ALA A 89 -3.26 -3.81 -3.37
N GLU A 90 -3.76 -2.72 -3.99
CA GLU A 90 -5.17 -2.34 -3.93
C GLU A 90 -6.08 -3.45 -4.47
N LYS A 91 -5.71 -4.04 -5.61
CA LYS A 91 -6.46 -5.13 -6.23
C LYS A 91 -6.49 -6.39 -5.37
N ALA A 92 -5.40 -6.71 -4.67
CA ALA A 92 -5.35 -7.81 -3.73
C ALA A 92 -6.30 -7.59 -2.53
N VAL A 93 -6.33 -6.37 -1.99
CA VAL A 93 -7.27 -5.99 -0.92
C VAL A 93 -8.72 -6.06 -1.42
N GLU A 94 -8.99 -5.60 -2.63
CA GLU A 94 -10.34 -5.68 -3.23
C GLU A 94 -10.78 -7.13 -3.45
N ALA A 95 -9.86 -8.01 -3.87
CA ALA A 95 -10.15 -9.43 -4.02
C ALA A 95 -10.47 -10.11 -2.68
N LEU A 96 -9.74 -9.78 -1.61
CA LEU A 96 -10.05 -10.26 -0.25
C LEU A 96 -11.42 -9.77 0.24
N LYS A 97 -11.77 -8.51 -0.05
CA LYS A 97 -13.10 -7.97 0.24
C LYS A 97 -14.25 -8.66 -0.50
N LYS A 98 -14.00 -9.36 -1.61
CA LYS A 98 -15.04 -10.13 -2.33
C LYS A 98 -15.30 -11.51 -1.71
N ILE A 99 -14.40 -11.98 -0.85
CA ILE A 99 -14.49 -13.30 -0.20
C ILE A 99 -15.16 -13.19 1.18
N LEU A 100 -15.06 -12.03 1.83
CA LEU A 100 -15.72 -11.68 3.09
C LEU A 100 -17.10 -11.05 2.82
#